data_AF-A0A6N1DR78-F1
#
_entry.id   AF-A0A6N1DR78-F1
#
_cell.length_a   1.000
_cell.length_b   1.000
_cell.length_c   1.000
_cell.angle_alpha   90.00
_cell.angle_beta   90.00
_cell.angle_gamma   90.00
#
_symmetry.space_group_name_H-M   'P 1'
#
loop_
_entity.id
_entity.type
_entity.pdbx_description
1 polymer ?
#
loop_
_entity_poly.entity_id
_entity_poly.type
_entity_poly.pdbx_seq_one_letter_code
_entity_poly.pdbx_strand_id
1 'polypeptide(L)'
;MPKRIPEKELDAIVAVVAAQPEGMPVSAILEALPAELERRTLQRRLALLVDKQRLIAEGEGKGRRYCAPVAITGAANLIVGKATVEARGELYVPLSPEGEDIRQAVRAPIQSRKPVGYRRDFLDDYQPNVTYYLPAETRQRLLMIGRPPGGERPAGTYARTIYSRLLIDLSWNSSRLEGNTYSLLETERLLDLGEPAEGKDALEAQMILNHKAAIELLVDQVDEIGFNPYTILNLHALLAENLLADPQAGGRLRHIPVGVGGTVYHPLEVPQLIEECFGIILETAAAIVDPFEQAFFALVHLAYLQAFEDVNKRVSRLAANIPLIRGNLCPLSFVDVPERAYVEGVLGIYELNRVELLRDVFVWAYERSSARYSAVRQSLGEPDPFRLRYRALIAEIVAAVVRSGMDRKRAAARVRQSATEQVPAVDQTRFVEVVETEIMSLHEGNIARYRLRPVEYRAWRESWR
;
A
#
# COMPACT_ATOMS: atom_id res chain seq x y z
N MET A 1 -51.71 -16.48 9.28
CA MET A 1 -50.95 -15.50 8.48
C MET A 1 -50.15 -14.62 9.44
N PRO A 2 -48.81 -14.51 9.32
CA PRO A 2 -48.06 -13.62 10.20
C PRO A 2 -48.46 -12.17 9.92
N LYS A 3 -48.85 -11.44 10.98
CA LYS A 3 -49.20 -10.00 10.90
C LYS A 3 -48.04 -9.24 10.25
N ARG A 4 -48.27 -8.65 9.07
CA ARG A 4 -47.30 -7.75 8.42
C ARG A 4 -46.99 -6.61 9.39
N ILE A 5 -45.72 -6.49 9.72
CA ILE A 5 -45.20 -5.47 10.62
C ILE A 5 -45.06 -4.19 9.81
N PRO A 6 -45.70 -3.07 10.20
CA PRO A 6 -45.54 -1.81 9.47
C PRO A 6 -44.07 -1.35 9.53
N GLU A 7 -43.45 -1.16 8.37
CA GLU A 7 -42.04 -0.73 8.27
C GLU A 7 -41.82 0.65 8.89
N LYS A 8 -42.82 1.54 8.77
CA LYS A 8 -42.84 2.85 9.44
C LYS A 8 -42.71 2.77 10.97
N GLU A 9 -43.22 1.71 11.60
CA GLU A 9 -43.11 1.50 13.05
C GLU A 9 -41.67 1.11 13.43
N LEU A 10 -41.00 0.30 12.60
CA LEU A 10 -39.60 -0.08 12.79
C LEU A 10 -38.67 1.11 12.59
N ASP A 11 -38.94 1.94 11.59
CA ASP A 11 -38.14 3.14 11.30
C ASP A 11 -38.25 4.18 12.42
N ALA A 12 -39.44 4.35 13.02
CA ALA A 12 -39.64 5.22 14.17
C ALA A 12 -38.82 4.76 15.39
N ILE A 13 -38.76 3.46 15.66
CA ILE A 13 -37.93 2.89 16.75
C ILE A 13 -36.45 3.15 16.49
N VAL A 14 -35.98 2.95 15.25
CA VAL A 14 -34.58 3.22 14.88
C VAL A 14 -34.25 4.70 15.01
N ALA A 15 -35.14 5.60 14.59
CA ALA A 15 -34.93 7.05 14.71
C ALA A 15 -34.81 7.52 16.17
N VAL A 16 -35.65 6.99 17.06
CA VAL A 16 -35.58 7.29 18.50
C VAL A 16 -34.26 6.82 19.11
N VAL A 17 -33.83 5.59 18.78
CA VAL A 17 -32.58 5.04 19.29
C VAL A 17 -31.35 5.75 18.71
N ALA A 18 -31.40 6.17 17.43
CA ALA A 18 -30.33 6.91 16.77
C ALA A 18 -30.12 8.32 17.35
N ALA A 19 -31.15 8.91 17.96
CA ALA A 19 -31.04 10.22 18.62
C ALA A 19 -30.17 10.19 19.89
N GLN A 20 -29.84 9.01 20.44
CA GLN A 20 -29.03 8.87 21.65
C GLN A 20 -27.86 7.89 21.44
N PRO A 21 -26.65 8.39 21.09
CA PRO A 21 -25.49 7.57 20.74
C PRO A 21 -25.00 6.64 21.86
N GLU A 22 -25.26 6.97 23.13
CA GLU A 22 -24.88 6.16 24.30
C GLU A 22 -25.80 4.94 24.53
N GLY A 23 -26.77 4.72 23.64
CA GLY A 23 -27.74 3.63 23.72
C GLY A 23 -28.83 3.84 24.76
N MET A 24 -30.03 3.32 24.48
CA MET A 24 -31.22 3.52 25.29
C MET A 24 -31.72 2.20 25.90
N PRO A 25 -32.11 2.17 27.19
CA PRO A 25 -32.83 1.03 27.75
C PRO A 25 -34.26 0.94 27.21
N VAL A 26 -34.87 -0.26 27.26
CA VAL A 26 -36.24 -0.49 26.76
C VAL A 26 -37.27 0.47 27.36
N SER A 27 -37.12 0.86 28.63
CA SER A 27 -38.03 1.82 29.29
C SER A 27 -37.96 3.22 28.66
N ALA A 28 -36.76 3.71 28.37
CA ALA A 28 -36.57 5.02 27.76
C ALA A 28 -37.07 5.06 26.30
N ILE A 29 -36.89 3.95 25.55
CA ILE A 29 -37.43 3.83 24.20
C ILE A 29 -38.96 3.84 24.21
N LEU A 30 -39.57 3.19 25.20
CA LEU A 30 -41.03 3.13 25.35
C LEU A 30 -41.63 4.51 25.65
N GLU A 31 -40.94 5.35 26.43
CA GLU A 31 -41.37 6.72 26.75
C GLU A 31 -41.17 7.70 25.59
N ALA A 32 -40.14 7.49 24.77
CA ALA A 32 -39.79 8.39 23.67
C ALA A 32 -40.54 8.09 22.35
N LEU A 33 -41.29 6.99 22.27
CA LEU A 33 -42.04 6.62 21.07
C LEU A 33 -43.38 7.39 21.01
N PRO A 34 -43.71 8.02 19.86
CA PRO A 34 -44.95 8.78 19.70
C PRO A 34 -46.23 7.91 19.60
N ALA A 35 -46.11 6.58 19.65
CA ALA A 35 -47.22 5.64 19.56
C ALA A 35 -47.24 4.71 20.79
N GLU A 36 -48.42 4.47 21.36
CA GLU A 36 -48.61 3.52 22.47
C GLU A 36 -48.30 2.08 22.02
N LEU A 37 -47.08 1.63 22.30
CA LEU A 37 -46.65 0.25 22.06
C LEU A 37 -46.52 -0.50 23.39
N GLU A 38 -47.15 -1.66 23.50
CA GLU A 38 -46.95 -2.54 24.66
C GLU A 38 -45.49 -3.00 24.76
N ARG A 39 -44.96 -3.04 25.99
CA ARG A 39 -43.55 -3.42 26.28
C ARG A 39 -43.12 -4.73 25.63
N ARG A 40 -43.98 -5.74 25.62
CA ARG A 40 -43.70 -7.06 25.02
C ARG A 40 -43.61 -6.99 23.49
N THR A 41 -44.40 -6.10 22.88
CA THR A 41 -44.35 -5.85 21.42
C THR A 41 -43.07 -5.13 21.06
N LEU A 42 -42.69 -4.08 21.81
CA LEU A 42 -41.43 -3.36 21.62
C LEU A 42 -40.21 -4.28 21.71
N GLN A 43 -40.15 -5.15 22.74
CA GLN A 43 -39.05 -6.12 22.88
C GLN A 43 -38.93 -7.05 21.68
N ARG A 44 -40.06 -7.49 21.09
CA ARG A 44 -40.05 -8.31 19.88
C ARG A 44 -39.58 -7.51 18.66
N ARG A 45 -39.91 -6.21 18.55
CA ARG A 45 -39.40 -5.32 17.49
C ARG A 45 -37.91 -5.09 17.62
N LEU A 46 -37.43 -4.82 18.83
CA LEU A 46 -36.01 -4.62 19.10
C LEU A 46 -35.20 -5.89 18.80
N ALA A 47 -35.70 -7.07 19.17
CA ALA A 47 -35.07 -8.34 18.77
C ALA A 47 -34.99 -8.50 17.24
N LEU A 48 -36.08 -8.16 16.52
CA LEU A 48 -36.09 -8.20 15.06
C LEU A 48 -35.15 -7.17 14.42
N LEU A 49 -35.03 -5.98 15.00
CA LEU A 49 -34.13 -4.92 14.52
C LEU A 49 -32.66 -5.28 14.77
N VAL A 50 -32.36 -5.95 15.88
CA VAL A 50 -31.02 -6.49 16.17
C VAL A 50 -30.68 -7.65 15.23
N ASP A 51 -31.61 -8.57 14.99
CA ASP A 51 -31.45 -9.66 14.03
C ASP A 51 -31.19 -9.13 12.60
N LYS A 52 -31.87 -8.03 12.24
CA LYS A 52 -31.66 -7.33 10.96
C LYS A 52 -30.46 -6.37 10.95
N GLN A 53 -29.62 -6.37 11.99
CA GLN A 53 -28.45 -5.49 12.14
C GLN A 53 -28.76 -3.99 12.02
N ARG A 54 -30.03 -3.59 12.24
CA ARG A 54 -30.48 -2.20 12.23
C ARG A 54 -30.36 -1.53 13.60
N LEU A 55 -30.07 -2.30 14.65
CA LEU A 55 -29.76 -1.88 16.02
C LEU A 55 -28.74 -2.86 16.62
N ILE A 56 -27.91 -2.39 17.55
CA ILE A 56 -27.00 -3.22 18.35
C ILE A 56 -27.57 -3.27 19.77
N ALA A 57 -27.48 -4.43 20.43
CA ALA A 57 -27.89 -4.57 21.81
C ALA A 57 -26.68 -4.88 22.70
N GLU A 58 -26.39 -4.00 23.64
CA GLU A 58 -25.25 -4.11 24.55
C GLU A 58 -25.72 -4.34 26.00
N GLY A 59 -25.04 -5.24 26.72
CA GLY A 59 -25.35 -5.60 28.10
C GLY A 59 -26.45 -6.66 28.26
N GLU A 60 -26.65 -7.11 29.51
CA GLU A 60 -27.61 -8.18 29.86
C GLU A 60 -28.64 -7.73 30.92
N GLY A 61 -29.82 -8.35 30.89
CA GLY A 61 -30.88 -8.14 31.88
C GLY A 61 -31.39 -6.68 31.93
N LYS A 62 -31.42 -6.10 33.14
CA LYS A 62 -31.87 -4.71 33.36
C LYS A 62 -30.87 -3.66 32.84
N GLY A 63 -29.63 -4.06 32.54
CA GLY A 63 -28.59 -3.19 31.98
C GLY A 63 -28.55 -3.18 30.45
N ARG A 64 -29.48 -3.88 29.77
CA ARG A 64 -29.48 -3.98 28.31
C ARG A 64 -29.88 -2.65 27.66
N ARG A 65 -29.00 -2.12 26.81
CA ARG A 65 -29.18 -0.90 26.03
C ARG A 65 -29.20 -1.23 24.55
N TYR A 66 -29.96 -0.46 23.78
CA TYR A 66 -30.04 -0.57 22.34
C TYR A 66 -29.45 0.69 21.73
N CYS A 67 -28.50 0.54 20.82
CA CYS A 67 -27.86 1.63 20.10
C CYS A 67 -28.08 1.44 18.59
N ALA A 68 -28.10 2.55 17.85
CA ALA A 68 -28.06 2.45 16.40
C ALA A 68 -26.68 1.90 15.99
N PRO A 69 -26.59 1.06 14.95
CA PRO A 69 -25.31 0.74 14.35
C PRO A 69 -24.74 2.08 13.91
N VAL A 70 -23.58 2.44 14.45
CA VAL A 70 -22.83 3.57 13.91
C VAL A 70 -22.71 3.29 12.42
N ALA A 71 -23.21 4.19 11.57
CA ALA A 71 -22.94 4.11 10.16
C ALA A 71 -21.42 4.19 10.03
N ILE A 72 -20.78 3.03 9.85
CA ILE A 72 -19.38 2.92 9.51
C ILE A 72 -19.29 3.43 8.07
N THR A 73 -19.33 4.75 7.90
CA THR A 73 -18.37 5.38 7.01
C THR A 73 -17.02 4.93 7.54
N GLY A 74 -16.23 4.27 6.70
CA GLY A 74 -15.01 3.55 7.08
C GLY A 74 -14.03 4.43 7.85
N ALA A 75 -14.27 4.57 9.15
CA ALA A 75 -13.28 5.04 10.09
C ALA A 75 -12.31 3.87 10.23
N ALA A 76 -11.10 4.06 9.70
CA ALA A 76 -9.96 3.23 10.02
C ALA A 76 -9.84 3.14 11.55
N ASN A 77 -10.43 2.09 12.12
CA ASN A 77 -10.23 1.73 13.51
C ASN A 77 -8.77 1.31 13.63
N LEU A 78 -7.94 2.24 14.11
CA LEU A 78 -6.77 1.85 14.87
C LEU A 78 -7.29 1.04 16.05
N ILE A 79 -7.23 -0.28 15.94
CA ILE A 79 -7.44 -1.17 17.08
C ILE A 79 -6.24 -0.94 18.00
N VAL A 80 -6.33 0.08 18.86
CA VAL A 80 -5.49 0.15 20.05
C VAL A 80 -5.99 -0.98 20.93
N GLY A 81 -5.34 -2.14 20.80
CA GLY A 81 -5.57 -3.27 21.68
C GLY A 81 -5.56 -2.79 23.12
N LYS A 82 -6.55 -3.24 23.90
CA LYS A 82 -6.56 -3.07 25.36
C LYS A 82 -5.14 -3.31 25.86
N ALA A 83 -4.58 -2.30 26.54
CA ALA A 83 -3.29 -2.41 27.19
C ALA A 83 -3.34 -3.49 28.28
N THR A 84 -3.15 -4.74 27.90
CA THR A 84 -2.54 -5.72 28.77
C THR A 84 -1.09 -5.29 28.93
N VAL A 85 -0.73 -4.91 30.16
CA VAL A 85 0.64 -4.68 30.57
C VAL A 85 1.39 -6.01 30.41
N GLU A 86 1.89 -6.28 29.22
CA GLU A 86 2.88 -7.31 28.97
C GLU A 86 4.22 -6.62 28.74
N ALA A 87 4.99 -6.54 29.82
CA ALA A 87 6.42 -6.32 29.77
C ALA A 87 7.08 -7.56 29.13
N ARG A 88 6.94 -7.71 27.81
CA ARG A 88 7.80 -8.52 26.96
C ARG A 88 8.45 -7.54 26.01
N GLY A 89 9.78 -7.46 26.02
CA GLY A 89 10.53 -6.43 25.28
C GLY A 89 10.04 -6.29 23.85
N GLU A 90 9.21 -5.27 23.60
CA GLU A 90 8.70 -4.97 22.27
C GLU A 90 9.90 -4.53 21.42
N LEU A 91 10.15 -5.23 20.32
CA LEU A 91 11.06 -4.76 19.27
C LEU A 91 10.50 -3.44 18.72
N TYR A 92 11.07 -2.33 19.16
CA TYR A 92 10.73 -0.98 18.71
C TYR A 92 11.88 -0.43 17.85
N VAL A 93 11.57 0.55 16.99
CA VAL A 93 12.61 1.18 16.15
C VAL A 93 13.59 1.99 17.03
N PRO A 94 14.87 2.11 16.65
CA PRO A 94 15.79 3.04 17.31
C PRO A 94 15.27 4.48 17.19
N LEU A 95 15.28 5.23 18.30
CA LEU A 95 14.76 6.60 18.35
C LEU A 95 15.86 7.62 18.65
N SER A 96 15.71 8.78 18.03
CA SER A 96 16.35 10.03 18.44
C SER A 96 15.76 10.52 19.78
N PRO A 97 16.48 11.36 20.54
CA PRO A 97 15.93 12.00 21.74
C PRO A 97 14.61 12.72 21.46
N GLU A 98 14.51 13.42 20.33
CA GLU A 98 13.30 14.11 19.91
C GLU A 98 12.15 13.14 19.60
N GLY A 99 12.46 12.01 18.97
CA GLY A 99 11.51 10.94 18.70
C GLY A 99 10.97 10.30 19.99
N GLU A 100 11.83 10.09 20.99
CA GLU A 100 11.44 9.58 22.31
C GLU A 100 10.47 10.54 23.03
N ASP A 101 10.75 11.84 23.01
CA ASP A 101 9.88 12.85 23.61
C ASP A 101 8.48 12.85 22.97
N ILE A 102 8.42 12.76 21.63
CA ILE A 102 7.16 12.66 20.89
C ILE A 102 6.43 11.37 21.26
N ARG A 103 7.15 10.24 21.34
CA ARG A 103 6.57 8.94 21.71
C ARG A 103 5.93 9.00 23.09
N GLN A 104 6.59 9.62 24.07
CA GLN A 104 6.03 9.79 25.40
C GLN A 104 4.77 10.65 25.39
N ALA A 105 4.75 11.74 24.61
CA ALA A 105 3.61 12.61 24.47
C ALA A 105 2.39 11.92 23.84
N VAL A 106 2.57 11.16 22.75
CA VAL A 106 1.46 10.48 22.07
C VAL A 106 0.98 9.22 22.80
N ARG A 107 1.80 8.67 23.71
CA ARG A 107 1.41 7.56 24.61
C ARG A 107 0.66 8.01 25.85
N ALA A 108 0.61 9.31 26.13
CA ALA A 108 -0.20 9.83 27.23
C ALA A 108 -1.68 9.46 27.00
N PRO A 109 -2.47 9.19 28.06
CA PRO A 109 -3.88 8.87 27.93
C PRO A 109 -4.60 9.90 27.06
N ILE A 110 -5.49 9.45 26.17
CA ILE A 110 -6.15 10.34 25.20
C ILE A 110 -6.88 11.52 25.87
N GLN A 111 -7.40 11.33 27.08
CA GLN A 111 -8.06 12.35 27.90
C GLN A 111 -7.11 13.45 28.39
N SER A 112 -5.80 13.20 28.40
CA SER A 112 -4.76 14.17 28.78
C SER A 112 -4.16 14.90 27.59
N ARG A 113 -4.43 14.42 26.36
CA ARG A 113 -3.95 15.05 25.12
C ARG A 113 -4.94 16.14 24.70
N LYS A 114 -4.43 17.26 24.18
CA LYS A 114 -5.25 18.42 23.79
C LYS A 114 -5.78 18.24 22.37
N PRO A 115 -7.09 18.42 22.12
CA PRO A 115 -7.63 18.47 20.77
C PRO A 115 -6.94 19.52 19.90
N VAL A 116 -6.58 19.14 18.68
CA VAL A 116 -5.91 20.02 17.71
C VAL A 116 -6.54 19.90 16.33
N GLY A 117 -6.62 21.01 15.60
CA GLY A 117 -7.05 21.03 14.20
C GLY A 117 -5.87 20.96 13.22
N TYR A 118 -6.19 20.93 11.92
CA TYR A 118 -5.20 21.12 10.86
C TYR A 118 -4.53 22.49 10.98
N ARG A 119 -3.19 22.51 11.01
CA ARG A 119 -2.38 23.75 11.05
C ARG A 119 -1.78 24.00 9.68
N ARG A 120 -2.34 24.95 8.94
CA ARG A 120 -1.87 25.33 7.61
C ARG A 120 -0.44 25.86 7.63
N ASP A 121 -0.07 26.62 8.66
CA ASP A 121 1.29 27.15 8.84
C ASP A 121 2.37 26.05 8.78
N PHE A 122 2.08 24.82 9.20
CA PHE A 122 3.02 23.69 9.10
C PHE A 122 3.39 23.34 7.65
N LEU A 123 2.48 23.58 6.70
CA LEU A 123 2.74 23.47 5.26
C LEU A 123 3.39 24.75 4.72
N ASP A 124 2.82 25.91 5.05
CA ASP A 124 3.24 27.20 4.49
C ASP A 124 4.66 27.60 4.93
N ASP A 125 5.11 27.17 6.12
CA ASP A 125 6.47 27.41 6.63
C ASP A 125 7.55 26.57 5.91
N TYR A 126 7.15 25.51 5.20
CA TYR A 126 8.09 24.66 4.48
C TYR A 126 8.48 25.29 3.14
N GLN A 127 9.76 25.61 2.98
CA GLN A 127 10.30 26.12 1.72
C GLN A 127 11.12 25.04 1.02
N PRO A 128 10.72 24.57 -0.18
CA PRO A 128 11.46 23.57 -0.94
C PRO A 128 12.93 23.94 -1.12
N ASN A 129 13.79 22.97 -0.82
CA ASN A 129 15.25 23.09 -0.95
C ASN A 129 15.91 24.14 -0.03
N VAL A 130 15.16 24.67 0.95
CA VAL A 130 15.67 25.58 2.00
C VAL A 130 15.40 24.95 3.37
N THR A 131 14.16 24.56 3.62
CA THR A 131 13.75 23.79 4.80
C THR A 131 13.94 22.30 4.51
N TYR A 132 14.40 21.54 5.51
CA TYR A 132 14.57 20.10 5.40
C TYR A 132 14.10 19.41 6.68
N TYR A 133 13.24 18.41 6.55
CA TYR A 133 12.85 17.52 7.64
C TYR A 133 13.89 16.42 7.88
N LEU A 134 14.63 16.02 6.83
CA LEU A 134 15.74 15.09 6.95
C LEU A 134 17.08 15.85 7.00
N PRO A 135 17.90 15.64 8.06
CA PRO A 135 19.25 16.17 8.12
C PRO A 135 20.07 15.79 6.88
N ALA A 136 20.99 16.67 6.45
CA ALA A 136 21.80 16.45 5.27
C ALA A 136 22.59 15.13 5.33
N GLU A 137 23.15 14.80 6.50
CA GLU A 137 23.87 13.54 6.74
C GLU A 137 22.96 12.32 6.52
N THR A 138 21.71 12.38 7.01
CA THR A 138 20.72 11.33 6.81
C THR A 138 20.41 11.16 5.33
N ARG A 139 20.13 12.25 4.59
CA ARG A 139 19.83 12.19 3.15
C ARG A 139 20.99 11.59 2.35
N GLN A 140 22.23 12.00 2.65
CA GLN A 140 23.43 11.43 2.02
C GLN A 140 23.59 9.94 2.34
N ARG A 141 23.37 9.54 3.59
CA ARG A 141 23.44 8.13 4.01
C ARG A 141 22.40 7.28 3.28
N LEU A 142 21.14 7.72 3.24
CA LEU A 142 20.05 7.02 2.55
C LEU A 142 20.35 6.90 1.05
N LEU A 143 20.92 7.94 0.43
CA LEU A 143 21.33 7.90 -0.96
C LEU A 143 22.45 6.88 -1.22
N MET A 144 23.44 6.78 -0.33
CA MET A 144 24.52 5.80 -0.46
C MET A 144 24.01 4.36 -0.41
N ILE A 145 23.10 4.05 0.53
CA ILE A 145 22.56 2.68 0.67
C ILE A 145 21.49 2.35 -0.38
N GLY A 146 20.77 3.36 -0.86
CA GLY A 146 19.67 3.21 -1.80
C GLY A 146 20.10 3.08 -3.26
N ARG A 147 21.35 3.45 -3.59
CA ARG A 147 21.89 3.38 -4.95
C ARG A 147 22.23 1.95 -5.36
N PRO A 148 21.73 1.44 -6.49
CA PRO A 148 22.19 0.17 -7.02
C PRO A 148 23.61 0.26 -7.61
N PRO A 149 24.47 -0.76 -7.45
CA PRO A 149 25.65 -0.97 -8.29
C PRO A 149 25.31 -0.97 -9.77
N GLY A 150 26.20 -0.37 -10.56
CA GLY A 150 26.11 -0.32 -12.02
C GLY A 150 25.73 1.03 -12.63
N GLY A 151 25.82 2.13 -11.89
CA GLY A 151 25.72 3.50 -12.43
C GLY A 151 24.31 3.96 -12.80
N GLU A 152 24.23 5.02 -13.62
CA GLU A 152 22.97 5.57 -14.12
C GLU A 152 22.27 4.57 -15.05
N ARG A 153 21.01 4.25 -14.73
CA ARG A 153 20.12 3.40 -15.52
C ARG A 153 18.81 4.16 -15.76
N PRO A 154 18.01 3.78 -16.77
CA PRO A 154 16.69 4.35 -16.96
C PRO A 154 15.84 4.28 -15.68
N ALA A 155 14.95 5.25 -15.49
CA ALA A 155 14.03 5.31 -14.36
C ALA A 155 13.26 3.99 -14.20
N GLY A 156 13.02 3.57 -12.96
CA GLY A 156 12.28 2.34 -12.65
C GLY A 156 13.02 1.02 -12.92
N THR A 157 14.25 1.03 -13.50
CA THR A 157 14.99 -0.21 -13.81
C THR A 157 15.24 -1.07 -12.58
N TYR A 158 15.59 -0.44 -11.45
CA TYR A 158 15.81 -1.14 -10.19
C TYR A 158 14.52 -1.80 -9.70
N ALA A 159 13.42 -1.03 -9.63
CA ALA A 159 12.12 -1.53 -9.22
C ALA A 159 11.67 -2.71 -10.10
N ARG A 160 11.88 -2.63 -11.43
CA ARG A 160 11.61 -3.73 -12.37
C ARG A 160 12.45 -4.99 -12.12
N THR A 161 13.70 -4.82 -11.68
CA THR A 161 14.60 -5.95 -11.37
C THR A 161 14.13 -6.73 -10.14
N ILE A 162 13.62 -6.03 -9.12
CA ILE A 162 13.12 -6.62 -7.88
C ILE A 162 11.60 -6.75 -7.85
N TYR A 163 10.93 -6.58 -9.00
CA TYR A 163 9.50 -6.27 -9.10
C TYR A 163 8.60 -7.24 -8.34
N SER A 164 8.73 -8.54 -8.59
CA SER A 164 7.92 -9.57 -7.91
C SER A 164 8.05 -9.48 -6.40
N ARG A 165 9.27 -9.22 -5.89
CA ARG A 165 9.51 -9.13 -4.45
C ARG A 165 9.03 -7.80 -3.87
N LEU A 166 9.24 -6.71 -4.59
CA LEU A 166 8.71 -5.39 -4.22
C LEU A 166 7.18 -5.43 -4.09
N LEU A 167 6.50 -6.01 -5.08
CA LEU A 167 5.05 -6.12 -5.13
C LEU A 167 4.51 -6.85 -3.91
N ILE A 168 5.08 -8.01 -3.57
CA ILE A 168 4.68 -8.78 -2.39
C ILE A 168 4.97 -7.99 -1.10
N ASP A 169 6.20 -7.51 -0.93
CA ASP A 169 6.64 -6.89 0.32
C ASP A 169 5.89 -5.59 0.62
N LEU A 170 5.72 -4.72 -0.38
CA LEU A 170 5.06 -3.43 -0.20
C LEU A 170 3.55 -3.60 -0.03
N SER A 171 2.91 -4.49 -0.80
CA SER A 171 1.47 -4.78 -0.63
C SER A 171 1.18 -5.36 0.75
N TRP A 172 1.99 -6.31 1.20
CA TRP A 172 1.82 -6.92 2.52
C TRP A 172 2.08 -5.93 3.66
N ASN A 173 3.25 -5.29 3.70
CA ASN A 173 3.61 -4.42 4.82
C ASN A 173 2.71 -3.17 4.89
N SER A 174 2.37 -2.56 3.75
CA SER A 174 1.47 -1.40 3.75
C SER A 174 0.06 -1.75 4.23
N SER A 175 -0.44 -2.95 3.89
CA SER A 175 -1.74 -3.44 4.38
C SER A 175 -1.69 -3.81 5.86
N ARG A 176 -0.63 -4.48 6.31
CA ARG A 176 -0.42 -4.84 7.72
C ARG A 176 -0.39 -3.62 8.64
N LEU A 177 0.18 -2.50 8.19
CA LEU A 177 0.19 -1.24 8.93
C LEU A 177 -1.20 -0.59 9.09
N GLU A 178 -2.22 -1.08 8.38
CA GLU A 178 -3.63 -0.71 8.57
C GLU A 178 -4.44 -1.82 9.28
N GLY A 179 -3.78 -2.82 9.87
CA GLY A 179 -4.42 -3.90 10.61
C GLY A 179 -4.83 -5.12 9.78
N ASN A 180 -4.39 -5.22 8.51
CA ASN A 180 -4.63 -6.42 7.70
C ASN A 180 -3.94 -7.65 8.30
N THR A 181 -4.67 -8.74 8.40
CA THR A 181 -4.27 -9.96 9.10
C THR A 181 -3.68 -11.04 8.19
N TYR A 182 -3.54 -10.79 6.89
CA TYR A 182 -2.86 -11.70 5.97
C TYR A 182 -1.40 -11.88 6.38
N SER A 183 -0.93 -13.12 6.34
CA SER A 183 0.49 -13.45 6.40
C SER A 183 1.18 -13.17 5.07
N LEU A 184 2.51 -13.15 5.10
CA LEU A 184 3.33 -12.97 3.90
C LEU A 184 3.07 -14.08 2.86
N LEU A 185 2.93 -15.34 3.30
CA LEU A 185 2.69 -16.48 2.41
C LEU A 185 1.28 -16.45 1.80
N GLU A 186 0.27 -16.08 2.59
CA GLU A 186 -1.10 -15.90 2.08
C GLU A 186 -1.16 -14.75 1.07
N THR A 187 -0.39 -13.68 1.30
CA THR A 187 -0.28 -12.55 0.37
C THR A 187 0.38 -12.97 -0.93
N GLU A 188 1.50 -13.70 -0.88
CA GLU A 188 2.17 -14.25 -2.06
C GLU A 188 1.22 -15.15 -2.87
N ARG A 189 0.52 -16.07 -2.20
CA ARG A 189 -0.47 -16.95 -2.83
C ARG A 189 -1.61 -16.17 -3.51
N LEU A 190 -2.15 -15.14 -2.85
CA LEU A 190 -3.20 -14.29 -3.41
C LEU A 190 -2.70 -13.54 -4.66
N LEU A 191 -1.49 -12.99 -4.63
CA LEU A 191 -0.95 -12.18 -5.71
C LEU A 191 -0.54 -13.00 -6.94
N ASP A 192 -0.03 -14.21 -6.72
CA ASP A 192 0.49 -15.11 -7.76
C ASP A 192 -0.59 -16.03 -8.35
N LEU A 193 -1.47 -16.59 -7.52
CA LEU A 193 -2.48 -17.58 -7.92
C LEU A 193 -3.90 -17.00 -7.98
N GLY A 194 -4.13 -15.80 -7.44
CA GLY A 194 -5.48 -15.24 -7.30
C GLY A 194 -6.34 -15.97 -6.27
N GLU A 195 -5.72 -16.74 -5.38
CA GLU A 195 -6.41 -17.57 -4.41
C GLU A 195 -6.50 -16.85 -3.05
N PRO A 196 -7.70 -16.43 -2.60
CA PRO A 196 -7.87 -15.83 -1.27
C PRO A 196 -7.65 -16.85 -0.16
N ALA A 197 -7.17 -16.39 0.99
CA ALA A 197 -6.94 -17.24 2.14
C ALA A 197 -8.27 -17.65 2.82
N GLU A 198 -8.38 -18.91 3.22
CA GLU A 198 -9.57 -19.43 3.88
C GLU A 198 -9.81 -18.74 5.24
N GLY A 199 -11.05 -18.32 5.48
CA GLY A 199 -11.45 -17.68 6.75
C GLY A 199 -11.01 -16.22 6.92
N LYS A 200 -10.46 -15.59 5.87
CA LYS A 200 -10.14 -14.15 5.85
C LYS A 200 -11.26 -13.32 5.25
N ASP A 201 -11.33 -12.04 5.64
CA ASP A 201 -12.29 -11.11 5.04
C ASP A 201 -11.92 -10.82 3.58
N ALA A 202 -12.94 -10.75 2.71
CA ALA A 202 -12.77 -10.37 1.32
C ALA A 202 -12.22 -8.94 1.18
N LEU A 203 -12.56 -8.04 2.11
CA LEU A 203 -12.02 -6.67 2.13
C LEU A 203 -10.50 -6.64 2.38
N GLU A 204 -9.99 -7.57 3.20
CA GLU A 204 -8.55 -7.70 3.43
C GLU A 204 -7.81 -8.18 2.18
N ALA A 205 -8.40 -9.13 1.43
CA ALA A 205 -7.87 -9.58 0.15
C ALA A 205 -7.88 -8.45 -0.88
N GLN A 206 -8.99 -7.72 -0.99
CA GLN A 206 -9.15 -6.58 -1.89
C GLN A 206 -8.10 -5.51 -1.61
N MET A 207 -7.84 -5.19 -0.34
CA MET A 207 -6.81 -4.22 0.05
C MET A 207 -5.42 -4.60 -0.50
N ILE A 208 -5.06 -5.87 -0.50
CA ILE A 208 -3.78 -6.35 -1.04
C ILE A 208 -3.74 -6.22 -2.56
N LEU A 209 -4.82 -6.61 -3.24
CA LEU A 209 -4.95 -6.49 -4.70
C LEU A 209 -4.91 -5.03 -5.15
N ASN A 210 -5.51 -4.12 -4.39
CA ASN A 210 -5.48 -2.69 -4.62
C ASN A 210 -4.06 -2.13 -4.54
N HIS A 211 -3.26 -2.57 -3.56
CA HIS A 211 -1.84 -2.19 -3.49
C HIS A 211 -1.06 -2.72 -4.69
N LYS A 212 -1.31 -3.95 -5.14
CA LYS A 212 -0.70 -4.50 -6.36
C LYS A 212 -0.94 -3.58 -7.56
N ALA A 213 -2.20 -3.23 -7.82
CA ALA A 213 -2.55 -2.36 -8.95
C ALA A 213 -1.91 -0.96 -8.83
N ALA A 214 -1.85 -0.40 -7.62
CA ALA A 214 -1.20 0.88 -7.38
C ALA A 214 0.33 0.83 -7.59
N ILE A 215 0.98 -0.29 -7.24
CA ILE A 215 2.42 -0.49 -7.48
C ILE A 215 2.69 -0.68 -8.98
N GLU A 216 1.82 -1.42 -9.69
CA GLU A 216 1.86 -1.57 -11.15
C GLU A 216 1.87 -0.21 -11.85
N LEU A 217 0.94 0.69 -11.46
CA LEU A 217 0.90 2.07 -11.96
C LEU A 217 2.27 2.78 -11.78
N LEU A 218 2.88 2.67 -10.60
CA LEU A 218 4.14 3.36 -10.30
C LEU A 218 5.34 2.82 -11.09
N VAL A 219 5.36 1.53 -11.42
CA VAL A 219 6.49 0.87 -12.09
C VAL A 219 6.36 0.91 -13.61
N ASP A 220 5.14 0.81 -14.13
CA ASP A 220 4.88 0.77 -15.57
C ASP A 220 4.86 2.17 -16.19
N GLN A 221 4.35 3.18 -15.47
CA GLN A 221 4.21 4.56 -15.96
C GLN A 221 5.26 5.51 -15.36
N VAL A 222 6.47 5.02 -15.06
CA VAL A 222 7.51 5.77 -14.33
C VAL A 222 7.83 7.16 -14.92
N ASP A 223 7.75 7.30 -16.24
CA ASP A 223 8.05 8.56 -16.95
C ASP A 223 6.90 9.58 -16.87
N GLU A 224 5.68 9.13 -16.60
CA GLU A 224 4.46 9.95 -16.56
C GLU A 224 4.03 10.29 -15.12
N ILE A 225 4.38 9.45 -14.15
CA ILE A 225 4.02 9.66 -12.74
C ILE A 225 4.82 10.80 -12.10
N GLY A 226 4.22 11.53 -11.16
CA GLY A 226 4.89 12.55 -10.38
C GLY A 226 4.01 13.07 -9.24
N PHE A 227 4.43 14.14 -8.57
CA PHE A 227 3.54 14.84 -7.64
C PHE A 227 2.64 15.79 -8.43
N ASN A 228 1.59 15.21 -9.01
CA ASN A 228 0.56 15.93 -9.75
C ASN A 228 -0.82 15.32 -9.43
N PRO A 229 -1.92 16.05 -9.71
CA PRO A 229 -3.26 15.57 -9.39
C PRO A 229 -3.57 14.22 -10.05
N TYR A 230 -3.18 14.02 -11.31
CA TYR A 230 -3.41 12.75 -12.01
C TYR A 230 -2.83 11.56 -11.24
N THR A 231 -1.55 11.59 -10.87
CA THR A 231 -0.90 10.47 -10.18
C THR A 231 -1.51 10.22 -8.81
N ILE A 232 -1.67 11.25 -7.98
CA ILE A 232 -2.12 11.05 -6.58
C ILE A 232 -3.60 10.66 -6.51
N LEU A 233 -4.46 11.23 -7.36
CA LEU A 233 -5.86 10.85 -7.43
C LEU A 233 -6.03 9.43 -7.98
N ASN A 234 -5.27 9.01 -9.00
CA ASN A 234 -5.36 7.64 -9.51
C ASN A 234 -4.76 6.62 -8.54
N LEU A 235 -3.69 6.95 -7.80
CA LEU A 235 -3.22 6.13 -6.69
C LEU A 235 -4.32 5.92 -5.66
N HIS A 236 -5.03 6.98 -5.28
CA HIS A 236 -6.18 6.86 -4.37
C HIS A 236 -7.29 5.99 -4.97
N ALA A 237 -7.65 6.18 -6.25
CA ALA A 237 -8.68 5.39 -6.92
C ALA A 237 -8.38 3.88 -6.89
N LEU A 238 -7.15 3.50 -7.24
CA LEU A 238 -6.70 2.10 -7.22
C LEU A 238 -6.67 1.55 -5.79
N LEU A 239 -6.21 2.34 -4.82
CA LEU A 239 -6.13 1.89 -3.43
C LEU A 239 -7.49 1.76 -2.74
N ALA A 240 -8.48 2.54 -3.18
CA ALA A 240 -9.82 2.63 -2.62
C ALA A 240 -10.84 1.72 -3.32
N GLU A 241 -10.47 1.06 -4.42
CA GLU A 241 -11.36 0.23 -5.23
C GLU A 241 -12.10 -0.81 -4.36
N ASN A 242 -13.44 -0.78 -4.39
CA ASN A 242 -14.34 -1.65 -3.62
C ASN A 242 -14.16 -1.60 -2.08
N LEU A 243 -13.56 -0.55 -1.54
CA LEU A 243 -13.38 -0.37 -0.09
C LEU A 243 -14.17 0.81 0.50
N LEU A 244 -14.63 1.74 -0.32
CA LEU A 244 -15.40 2.91 0.13
C LEU A 244 -16.91 2.66 0.10
N ALA A 245 -17.63 3.35 1.00
CA ALA A 245 -19.08 3.31 1.04
C ALA A 245 -19.71 3.98 -0.18
N ASP A 246 -19.13 5.09 -0.66
CA ASP A 246 -19.46 5.70 -1.95
C ASP A 246 -18.49 5.18 -3.04
N PRO A 247 -18.97 4.39 -4.03
CA PRO A 247 -18.14 3.93 -5.14
C PRO A 247 -17.57 5.06 -6.00
N GLN A 248 -18.16 6.26 -5.97
CA GLN A 248 -17.68 7.41 -6.74
C GLN A 248 -16.61 8.23 -6.01
N ALA A 249 -16.37 7.99 -4.71
CA ALA A 249 -15.36 8.72 -3.94
C ALA A 249 -13.92 8.30 -4.31
N GLY A 250 -13.74 7.14 -4.95
CA GLY A 250 -12.46 6.68 -5.48
C GLY A 250 -11.81 7.75 -6.38
N GLY A 251 -10.59 8.15 -6.04
CA GLY A 251 -9.83 9.18 -6.77
C GLY A 251 -10.40 10.60 -6.71
N ARG A 252 -11.28 10.92 -5.76
CA ARG A 252 -11.80 12.28 -5.57
C ARG A 252 -11.45 12.84 -4.21
N LEU A 253 -11.17 14.14 -4.15
CA LEU A 253 -11.07 14.85 -2.88
C LEU A 253 -12.44 14.86 -2.19
N ARG A 254 -12.44 14.74 -0.86
CA ARG A 254 -13.69 14.66 -0.11
C ARG A 254 -14.37 16.03 0.01
N HIS A 255 -15.70 16.00 0.02
CA HIS A 255 -16.54 17.17 0.33
C HIS A 255 -17.29 17.01 1.67
N ILE A 256 -16.98 15.96 2.41
CA ILE A 256 -17.57 15.64 3.72
C ILE A 256 -16.50 15.74 4.83
N PRO A 257 -16.89 16.04 6.07
CA PRO A 257 -15.99 15.93 7.21
C PRO A 257 -15.63 14.45 7.47
N VAL A 258 -14.40 14.21 7.92
CA VAL A 258 -13.92 12.88 8.33
C VAL A 258 -13.21 12.99 9.67
N GLY A 259 -13.29 11.93 10.46
CA GLY A 259 -12.54 11.79 11.71
C GLY A 259 -11.42 10.77 11.58
N VAL A 260 -10.35 10.94 12.33
CA VAL A 260 -9.30 9.94 12.49
C VAL A 260 -9.48 9.29 13.87
N GLY A 261 -9.72 7.98 13.91
CA GLY A 261 -9.84 7.24 15.17
C GLY A 261 -8.54 7.22 15.98
N GLY A 262 -8.63 7.16 17.31
CA GLY A 262 -7.46 6.98 18.19
C GLY A 262 -6.57 8.21 18.40
N THR A 263 -6.98 9.38 17.88
CA THR A 263 -6.24 10.65 17.99
C THR A 263 -7.14 11.78 18.48
N VAL A 264 -6.52 12.84 18.99
CA VAL A 264 -7.19 14.12 19.30
C VAL A 264 -7.12 15.12 18.13
N TYR A 265 -6.65 14.67 16.97
CA TYR A 265 -6.55 15.47 15.75
C TYR A 265 -7.87 15.53 14.97
N HIS A 266 -8.24 16.74 14.57
CA HIS A 266 -9.38 17.06 13.73
C HIS A 266 -8.91 17.57 12.37
N PRO A 267 -9.10 16.79 11.29
CA PRO A 267 -8.72 17.22 9.95
C PRO A 267 -9.44 18.48 9.46
N LEU A 268 -8.90 19.10 8.42
CA LEU A 268 -9.51 20.23 7.76
C LEU A 268 -10.87 19.84 7.15
N GLU A 269 -11.94 20.57 7.43
CA GLU A 269 -13.29 20.17 6.97
C GLU A 269 -13.76 20.94 5.72
N VAL A 270 -13.19 22.11 5.45
CA VAL A 270 -13.64 23.01 4.37
C VAL A 270 -13.11 22.51 3.02
N PRO A 271 -13.97 22.07 2.07
CA PRO A 271 -13.50 21.44 0.83
C PRO A 271 -12.61 22.32 -0.03
N GLN A 272 -12.90 23.63 -0.12
CA GLN A 272 -12.07 24.58 -0.87
C GLN A 272 -10.66 24.69 -0.30
N LEU A 273 -10.51 24.64 1.04
CA LEU A 273 -9.20 24.68 1.68
C LEU A 273 -8.48 23.34 1.55
N ILE A 274 -9.20 22.21 1.50
CA ILE A 274 -8.61 20.90 1.21
C ILE A 274 -8.04 20.89 -0.21
N GLU A 275 -8.80 21.35 -1.20
CA GLU A 275 -8.36 21.49 -2.59
C GLU A 275 -7.12 22.38 -2.72
N GLU A 276 -7.13 23.54 -2.04
CA GLU A 276 -6.00 24.48 -2.02
C GLU A 276 -4.76 23.85 -1.38
N CYS A 277 -4.87 23.30 -0.17
CA CYS A 277 -3.74 22.67 0.52
C CYS A 277 -3.22 21.46 -0.26
N PHE A 278 -4.10 20.68 -0.88
CA PHE A 278 -3.70 19.56 -1.73
C PHE A 278 -2.86 20.05 -2.92
N GLY A 279 -3.30 21.11 -3.61
CA GLY A 279 -2.52 21.74 -4.67
C GLY A 279 -1.14 22.19 -4.21
N ILE A 280 -1.07 22.93 -3.09
CA ILE A 280 0.19 23.41 -2.51
C ILE A 280 1.12 22.24 -2.14
N ILE A 281 0.61 21.15 -1.55
CA ILE A 281 1.40 19.96 -1.23
C ILE A 281 2.02 19.36 -2.49
N LEU A 282 1.25 19.24 -3.57
CA LEU A 282 1.75 18.67 -4.82
C LEU A 282 2.83 19.55 -5.47
N GLU A 283 2.60 20.87 -5.53
CA GLU A 283 3.57 21.83 -6.06
C GLU A 283 4.86 21.83 -5.23
N THR A 284 4.72 21.88 -3.91
CA THR A 284 5.84 21.84 -2.96
C THR A 284 6.62 20.55 -3.11
N ALA A 285 5.93 19.40 -3.12
CA ALA A 285 6.57 18.10 -3.30
C ALA A 285 7.29 18.02 -4.66
N ALA A 286 6.68 18.48 -5.75
CA ALA A 286 7.30 18.49 -7.08
C ALA A 286 8.56 19.37 -7.15
N ALA A 287 8.65 20.43 -6.34
CA ALA A 287 9.79 21.34 -6.30
C ALA A 287 10.98 20.83 -5.46
N ILE A 288 10.79 19.83 -4.58
CA ILE A 288 11.87 19.27 -3.77
C ILE A 288 12.80 18.42 -4.65
N VAL A 289 14.10 18.74 -4.63
CA VAL A 289 15.12 18.09 -5.47
C VAL A 289 15.65 16.79 -4.85
N ASP A 290 15.81 16.76 -3.53
CA ASP A 290 16.34 15.58 -2.85
C ASP A 290 15.27 14.49 -2.77
N PRO A 291 15.50 13.29 -3.32
CA PRO A 291 14.46 12.26 -3.44
C PRO A 291 14.00 11.72 -2.08
N PHE A 292 14.84 11.74 -1.06
CA PHE A 292 14.47 11.27 0.29
C PHE A 292 13.69 12.32 1.04
N GLU A 293 14.10 13.59 0.92
CA GLU A 293 13.31 14.70 1.45
C GLU A 293 11.93 14.74 0.77
N GLN A 294 11.89 14.59 -0.55
CA GLN A 294 10.66 14.57 -1.34
C GLN A 294 9.75 13.42 -0.92
N ALA A 295 10.30 12.22 -0.74
CA ALA A 295 9.57 11.05 -0.24
C ALA A 295 8.98 11.28 1.16
N PHE A 296 9.79 11.83 2.07
CA PHE A 296 9.38 12.04 3.45
C PHE A 296 8.36 13.19 3.58
N PHE A 297 8.54 14.27 2.83
CA PHE A 297 7.56 15.36 2.74
C PHE A 297 6.19 14.84 2.29
N ALA A 298 6.16 14.02 1.23
CA ALA A 298 4.92 13.40 0.74
C ALA A 298 4.29 12.47 1.77
N LEU A 299 5.09 11.66 2.47
CA LEU A 299 4.61 10.77 3.54
C LEU A 299 3.94 11.56 4.68
N VAL A 300 4.52 12.70 5.06
CA VAL A 300 4.01 13.58 6.12
C VAL A 300 2.72 14.28 5.69
N HIS A 301 2.78 15.07 4.62
CA HIS A 301 1.73 16.04 4.32
C HIS A 301 0.49 15.43 3.67
N LEU A 302 0.64 14.40 2.82
CA LEU A 302 -0.51 13.70 2.24
C LEU A 302 -1.30 12.94 3.31
N ALA A 303 -0.62 12.36 4.30
CA ALA A 303 -1.28 11.73 5.43
C ALA A 303 -1.96 12.77 6.33
N TYR A 304 -1.27 13.87 6.65
CA TYR A 304 -1.78 14.89 7.57
C TYR A 304 -3.03 15.61 7.05
N LEU A 305 -3.08 15.96 5.76
CA LEU A 305 -4.23 16.68 5.18
C LEU A 305 -5.53 15.88 5.26
N GLN A 306 -5.46 14.54 5.21
CA GLN A 306 -6.63 13.65 5.10
C GLN A 306 -7.57 14.11 3.97
N ALA A 307 -7.04 14.22 2.75
CA ALA A 307 -7.74 14.83 1.61
C ALA A 307 -8.87 13.93 1.03
N PHE A 308 -8.86 12.64 1.37
CA PHE A 308 -9.80 11.63 0.90
C PHE A 308 -10.70 11.10 2.04
N GLU A 309 -11.81 10.46 1.69
CA GLU A 309 -12.75 9.88 2.67
C GLU A 309 -12.10 8.80 3.55
N ASP A 310 -11.22 7.97 2.97
CA ASP A 310 -10.35 7.03 3.67
C ASP A 310 -9.06 6.84 2.83
N VAL A 311 -8.19 5.89 3.17
CA VAL A 311 -7.03 5.45 2.36
C VAL A 311 -5.86 6.46 2.34
N ASN A 312 -5.99 7.61 2.99
CA ASN A 312 -4.97 8.68 3.05
C ASN A 312 -3.55 8.17 3.40
N LYS A 313 -3.43 7.32 4.43
CA LYS A 313 -2.14 6.78 4.87
C LYS A 313 -1.53 5.82 3.84
N ARG A 314 -2.34 4.98 3.18
CA ARG A 314 -1.90 4.08 2.11
C ARG A 314 -1.42 4.87 0.89
N VAL A 315 -2.14 5.91 0.50
CA VAL A 315 -1.73 6.84 -0.57
C VAL A 315 -0.38 7.47 -0.23
N SER A 316 -0.20 7.98 1.00
CA SER A 316 1.06 8.61 1.41
C SER A 316 2.27 7.67 1.34
N ARG A 317 2.11 6.40 1.74
CA ARG A 317 3.18 5.38 1.70
C ARG A 317 3.60 5.02 0.26
N LEU A 318 2.65 4.97 -0.66
CA LEU A 318 2.93 4.70 -2.08
C LEU A 318 3.45 5.94 -2.80
N ALA A 319 2.91 7.12 -2.50
CA ALA A 319 3.41 8.38 -3.04
C ALA A 319 4.87 8.64 -2.62
N ALA A 320 5.27 8.24 -1.41
CA ALA A 320 6.67 8.32 -0.97
C ALA A 320 7.65 7.50 -1.84
N ASN A 321 7.16 6.52 -2.62
CA ASN A 321 7.98 5.74 -3.54
C ASN A 321 8.17 6.40 -4.91
N ILE A 322 7.35 7.39 -5.30
CA ILE A 322 7.46 8.09 -6.58
C ILE A 322 8.90 8.58 -6.84
N PRO A 323 9.53 9.37 -5.95
CA PRO A 323 10.87 9.90 -6.22
C PRO A 323 11.95 8.82 -6.18
N LEU A 324 11.75 7.77 -5.39
CA LEU A 324 12.68 6.64 -5.30
C LEU A 324 12.69 5.83 -6.59
N ILE A 325 11.51 5.50 -7.13
CA ILE A 325 11.36 4.74 -8.37
C ILE A 325 11.87 5.57 -9.57
N ARG A 326 11.50 6.86 -9.64
CA ARG A 326 11.98 7.77 -10.71
C ARG A 326 13.48 7.97 -10.66
N GLY A 327 14.06 8.11 -9.46
CA GLY A 327 15.51 8.23 -9.25
C GLY A 327 16.29 6.92 -9.38
N ASN A 328 15.63 5.81 -9.75
CA ASN A 328 16.22 4.48 -9.81
C ASN A 328 16.91 4.06 -8.50
N LEU A 329 16.36 4.51 -7.37
CA LEU A 329 16.77 4.17 -6.03
C LEU A 329 16.00 2.95 -5.52
N CYS A 330 16.51 2.35 -4.46
CA CYS A 330 15.79 1.31 -3.74
C CYS A 330 14.43 1.84 -3.26
N PRO A 331 13.31 1.16 -3.57
CA PRO A 331 12.00 1.50 -3.05
C PRO A 331 11.87 1.23 -1.54
N LEU A 332 10.98 1.97 -0.90
CA LEU A 332 10.58 1.80 0.49
C LEU A 332 9.40 0.83 0.58
N SER A 333 9.53 -0.20 1.41
CA SER A 333 8.52 -1.25 1.58
C SER A 333 8.10 -1.52 3.02
N PHE A 334 8.53 -0.69 3.98
CA PHE A 334 8.14 -0.79 5.40
C PHE A 334 8.35 -2.19 6.02
N VAL A 335 9.36 -2.90 5.51
CA VAL A 335 9.71 -4.25 5.98
C VAL A 335 10.10 -4.18 7.46
N ASP A 336 9.55 -5.12 8.23
CA ASP A 336 9.77 -5.28 9.66
C ASP A 336 9.30 -4.11 10.54
N VAL A 337 8.66 -3.08 9.97
CA VAL A 337 8.20 -1.91 10.73
C VAL A 337 7.11 -2.34 11.71
N PRO A 338 7.29 -2.11 13.03
CA PRO A 338 6.22 -2.33 14.00
C PRO A 338 5.06 -1.38 13.72
N GLU A 339 3.84 -1.90 13.67
CA GLU A 339 2.63 -1.09 13.42
C GLU A 339 2.52 0.06 14.41
N ARG A 340 2.73 -0.24 15.70
CA ARG A 340 2.72 0.75 16.78
C ARG A 340 3.71 1.89 16.56
N ALA A 341 4.93 1.60 16.09
CA ALA A 341 5.93 2.63 15.84
C ALA A 341 5.50 3.57 14.71
N TYR A 342 4.95 3.02 13.63
CA TYR A 342 4.41 3.81 12.52
C TYR A 342 3.22 4.68 12.97
N VAL A 343 2.27 4.09 13.69
CA VAL A 343 1.10 4.81 14.21
C VAL A 343 1.51 5.95 15.13
N GLU A 344 2.42 5.69 16.09
CA GLU A 344 2.95 6.72 17.00
C GLU A 344 3.69 7.83 16.24
N GLY A 345 4.44 7.50 15.19
CA GLY A 345 5.07 8.49 14.31
C GLY A 345 4.05 9.39 13.59
N VAL A 346 2.99 8.80 13.03
CA VAL A 346 1.90 9.56 12.40
C VAL A 346 1.16 10.44 13.42
N LEU A 347 0.93 9.95 14.65
CA LEU A 347 0.34 10.75 15.72
C LEU A 347 1.21 11.96 16.11
N GLY A 348 2.54 11.82 16.07
CA GLY A 348 3.46 12.94 16.27
C GLY A 348 3.24 14.07 15.27
N ILE A 349 2.95 13.74 14.01
CA ILE A 349 2.54 14.73 13.00
C ILE A 349 1.18 15.32 13.34
N TYR A 350 0.19 14.46 13.57
CA TYR A 350 -1.21 14.87 13.65
C TYR A 350 -1.49 15.75 14.86
N GLU A 351 -0.88 15.40 16.00
CA GLU A 351 -1.16 16.05 17.27
C GLU A 351 -0.18 17.18 17.59
N LEU A 352 1.07 17.04 17.16
CA LEU A 352 2.17 17.92 17.58
C LEU A 352 2.80 18.71 16.42
N ASN A 353 2.51 18.37 15.15
CA ASN A 353 3.25 18.83 13.97
C ASN A 353 4.77 18.63 14.09
N ARG A 354 5.18 17.53 14.72
CA ARG A 354 6.59 17.14 14.93
C ARG A 354 6.92 15.89 14.13
N VAL A 355 7.95 15.99 13.29
CA VAL A 355 8.30 14.98 12.27
C VAL A 355 9.29 13.93 12.76
N GLU A 356 9.95 14.17 13.89
CA GLU A 356 11.17 13.46 14.29
C GLU A 356 10.92 11.98 14.57
N LEU A 357 9.78 11.62 15.18
CA LEU A 357 9.43 10.22 15.43
C LEU A 357 9.12 9.48 14.12
N LEU A 358 8.36 10.09 13.21
CA LEU A 358 8.09 9.49 11.90
C LEU A 358 9.35 9.41 11.04
N ARG A 359 10.26 10.38 11.17
CA ARG A 359 11.58 10.38 10.53
C ARG A 359 12.39 9.16 10.97
N ASP A 360 12.44 8.88 12.27
CA ASP A 360 13.19 7.72 12.80
C ASP A 360 12.63 6.40 12.24
N VAL A 361 11.30 6.28 12.18
CA VAL A 361 10.62 5.14 11.55
C VAL A 361 10.93 5.05 10.05
N PHE A 362 10.86 6.16 9.33
CA PHE A 362 11.12 6.22 7.89
C PHE A 362 12.55 5.81 7.54
N VAL A 363 13.53 6.35 8.28
CA VAL A 363 14.95 6.04 8.10
C VAL A 363 15.21 4.56 8.36
N TRP A 364 14.70 4.04 9.48
CA TRP A 364 14.84 2.63 9.82
C TRP A 364 14.17 1.71 8.78
N ALA A 365 12.95 2.06 8.35
CA ALA A 365 12.21 1.32 7.33
C ALA A 365 12.99 1.28 6.00
N TYR A 366 13.58 2.41 5.60
CA TYR A 366 14.36 2.49 4.37
C TYR A 366 15.64 1.64 4.43
N GLU A 367 16.34 1.65 5.56
CA GLU A 367 17.53 0.81 5.78
C GLU A 367 17.17 -0.69 5.70
N ARG A 368 16.06 -1.10 6.30
CA ARG A 368 15.55 -2.48 6.20
C ARG A 368 15.17 -2.86 4.78
N SER A 369 14.43 -2.02 4.07
CA SER A 369 14.07 -2.25 2.67
C SER A 369 15.31 -2.36 1.78
N SER A 370 16.27 -1.45 1.93
CA SER A 370 17.54 -1.47 1.17
C SER A 370 18.36 -2.73 1.42
N ALA A 371 18.50 -3.14 2.67
CA ALA A 371 19.20 -4.38 3.03
C ALA A 371 18.52 -5.61 2.40
N ARG A 372 17.19 -5.68 2.48
CA ARG A 372 16.41 -6.78 1.90
C ARG A 372 16.57 -6.87 0.39
N TYR A 373 16.41 -5.76 -0.33
CA TYR A 373 16.47 -5.78 -1.79
C TYR A 373 17.89 -5.91 -2.33
N SER A 374 18.90 -5.46 -1.58
CA SER A 374 20.30 -5.78 -1.87
C SER A 374 20.54 -7.29 -1.84
N ALA A 375 20.04 -7.99 -0.81
CA ALA A 375 20.15 -9.44 -0.71
C ALA A 375 19.38 -10.18 -1.81
N VAL A 376 18.16 -9.74 -2.12
CA VAL A 376 17.34 -10.30 -3.22
C VAL A 376 18.05 -10.15 -4.57
N ARG A 377 18.71 -9.01 -4.82
CA ARG A 377 19.48 -8.83 -6.05
C ARG A 377 20.71 -9.76 -6.10
N GLN A 378 21.42 -9.92 -4.99
CA GLN A 378 22.56 -10.85 -4.92
C GLN A 378 22.12 -12.30 -5.22
N SER A 379 20.92 -12.70 -4.78
CA SER A 379 20.40 -14.05 -5.02
C SER A 379 19.83 -14.24 -6.43
N LEU A 380 19.25 -13.20 -7.04
CA LEU A 380 18.72 -13.25 -8.41
C LEU A 380 19.83 -13.33 -9.47
N GLY A 381 21.08 -13.05 -9.09
CA GLY A 381 22.18 -12.81 -10.03
C GLY A 381 21.96 -11.47 -10.75
N GLU A 382 23.03 -10.85 -11.26
CA GLU A 382 22.85 -9.69 -12.11
C GLU A 382 22.23 -10.15 -13.44
N PRO A 383 21.05 -9.62 -13.85
CA PRO A 383 20.55 -9.89 -15.20
C PRO A 383 21.59 -9.38 -16.18
N ASP A 384 22.24 -10.29 -16.91
CA ASP A 384 23.29 -9.93 -17.86
C ASP A 384 22.72 -8.88 -18.83
N PRO A 385 23.20 -7.62 -18.81
CA PRO A 385 22.67 -6.54 -19.65
C PRO A 385 22.71 -6.91 -21.13
N PHE A 386 23.68 -7.75 -21.50
CA PHE A 386 23.80 -8.32 -22.84
C PHE A 386 22.61 -9.22 -23.18
N ARG A 387 22.23 -10.13 -22.27
CA ARG A 387 21.07 -11.02 -22.45
C ARG A 387 19.76 -10.24 -22.46
N LEU A 388 19.65 -9.16 -21.69
CA LEU A 388 18.47 -8.30 -21.66
C LEU A 388 18.29 -7.58 -23.02
N ARG A 389 19.37 -6.99 -23.55
CA ARG A 389 19.38 -6.25 -24.83
C ARG A 389 18.97 -7.12 -26.00
N TYR A 390 19.44 -8.37 -26.04
CA TYR A 390 19.19 -9.28 -27.16
C TYR A 390 18.13 -10.35 -26.88
N ARG A 391 17.36 -10.23 -25.79
CA ARG A 391 16.42 -11.26 -25.32
C ARG A 391 15.47 -11.77 -26.39
N ALA A 392 14.84 -10.86 -27.14
CA ALA A 392 13.88 -11.21 -28.19
C ALA A 392 14.56 -11.98 -29.33
N LEU A 393 15.72 -11.50 -29.77
CA LEU A 393 16.49 -12.10 -30.85
C LEU A 393 17.05 -13.48 -30.47
N ILE A 394 17.56 -13.62 -29.24
CA ILE A 394 18.00 -14.92 -28.69
C ILE A 394 16.81 -15.89 -28.71
N ALA A 395 15.66 -15.47 -28.20
CA ALA A 395 14.50 -16.34 -28.12
C ALA A 395 13.97 -16.77 -29.49
N GLU A 396 13.98 -15.88 -30.47
CA GLU A 396 13.60 -16.17 -31.85
C GLU A 396 14.52 -17.20 -32.50
N ILE A 397 15.85 -17.01 -32.38
CA ILE A 397 16.84 -17.91 -32.98
C ILE A 397 16.75 -19.30 -32.34
N VAL A 398 16.67 -19.37 -31.01
CA VAL A 398 16.53 -20.64 -30.28
C VAL A 398 15.25 -21.36 -30.72
N ALA A 399 14.12 -20.63 -30.82
CA ALA A 399 12.86 -21.20 -31.28
C ALA A 399 12.94 -21.70 -32.74
N ALA A 400 13.60 -20.95 -33.62
CA ALA A 400 13.78 -21.32 -35.02
C ALA A 400 14.64 -22.59 -35.18
N VAL A 401 15.74 -22.70 -34.42
CA VAL A 401 16.61 -23.88 -34.43
C VAL A 401 15.83 -25.15 -34.07
N VAL A 402 15.01 -25.08 -33.02
CA VAL A 402 14.21 -26.22 -32.55
C VAL A 402 13.08 -26.55 -33.52
N ARG A 403 12.29 -25.57 -33.96
CA ARG A 403 11.15 -25.80 -34.86
C ARG A 403 11.58 -26.31 -36.24
N SER A 404 12.74 -25.91 -36.72
CA SER A 404 13.28 -26.36 -38.00
C SER A 404 14.09 -27.66 -37.90
N GLY A 405 14.17 -28.29 -36.73
CA GLY A 405 14.86 -29.57 -36.58
C GLY A 405 16.36 -29.52 -36.88
N MET A 406 17.01 -28.35 -36.71
CA MET A 406 18.39 -28.15 -37.18
C MET A 406 19.40 -28.97 -36.38
N ASP A 407 20.39 -29.55 -37.07
CA ASP A 407 21.56 -30.18 -36.45
C ASP A 407 22.57 -29.13 -35.93
N ARG A 408 23.59 -29.57 -35.17
CA ARG A 408 24.58 -28.66 -34.56
C ARG A 408 25.29 -27.77 -35.57
N LYS A 409 25.61 -28.29 -36.76
CA LYS A 409 26.33 -27.54 -37.81
C LYS A 409 25.44 -26.45 -38.41
N ARG A 410 24.18 -26.77 -38.71
CA ARG A 410 23.19 -25.84 -39.26
C ARG A 410 22.79 -24.79 -38.23
N ALA A 411 22.63 -25.18 -36.96
CA ALA A 411 22.35 -24.25 -35.87
C ALA A 411 23.49 -23.24 -35.70
N ALA A 412 24.75 -23.68 -35.62
CA ALA A 412 25.90 -22.78 -35.50
C ALA A 412 26.03 -21.81 -36.70
N ALA A 413 25.80 -22.31 -37.93
CA ALA A 413 25.81 -21.46 -39.12
C ALA A 413 24.69 -20.40 -39.08
N ARG A 414 23.48 -20.79 -38.65
CA ARG A 414 22.34 -19.88 -38.52
C ARG A 414 22.57 -18.82 -37.44
N VAL A 415 23.14 -19.19 -36.30
CA VAL A 415 23.47 -18.26 -35.21
C VAL A 415 24.49 -17.21 -35.67
N ARG A 416 25.56 -17.64 -36.36
CA ARG A 416 26.59 -16.72 -36.91
C ARG A 416 26.04 -15.80 -38.00
N GLN A 417 25.16 -16.31 -38.85
CA GLN A 417 24.50 -15.51 -39.86
C GLN A 417 23.65 -14.41 -39.21
N SER A 418 22.78 -14.77 -38.26
CA SER A 418 21.93 -13.80 -37.55
C SER A 418 22.76 -12.79 -36.75
N ALA A 419 23.89 -13.20 -36.17
CA ALA A 419 24.81 -12.29 -35.50
C ALA A 419 25.37 -11.23 -36.47
N THR A 420 25.77 -11.64 -37.67
CA THR A 420 26.34 -10.73 -38.68
C THR A 420 25.29 -9.74 -39.22
N GLU A 421 24.05 -10.20 -39.37
CA GLU A 421 22.95 -9.40 -39.94
C GLU A 421 22.31 -8.43 -38.95
N GLN A 422 22.24 -8.78 -37.66
CA GLN A 422 21.37 -8.10 -36.68
C GLN A 422 22.09 -7.61 -35.42
N VAL A 423 23.40 -7.89 -35.26
CA VAL A 423 24.17 -7.53 -34.07
C VAL A 423 25.41 -6.68 -34.48
N PRO A 424 25.70 -5.57 -33.77
CA PRO A 424 26.91 -4.77 -34.02
C PRO A 424 28.20 -5.59 -33.89
N ALA A 425 29.23 -5.26 -34.68
CA ALA A 425 30.48 -6.02 -34.75
C ALA A 425 31.17 -6.25 -33.38
N VAL A 426 31.05 -5.30 -32.46
CA VAL A 426 31.58 -5.37 -31.08
C VAL A 426 30.89 -6.44 -30.21
N ASP A 427 29.63 -6.77 -30.52
CA ASP A 427 28.78 -7.66 -29.73
C ASP A 427 28.63 -9.07 -30.36
N GLN A 428 29.08 -9.26 -31.61
CA GLN A 428 28.85 -10.49 -32.40
C GLN A 428 29.44 -11.76 -31.78
N THR A 429 30.70 -11.74 -31.35
CA THR A 429 31.37 -12.92 -30.78
C THR A 429 30.66 -13.39 -29.52
N ARG A 430 30.38 -12.46 -28.60
CA ARG A 430 29.66 -12.74 -27.34
C ARG A 430 28.22 -13.19 -27.60
N PHE A 431 27.57 -12.66 -28.65
CA PHE A 431 26.21 -13.03 -29.02
C PHE A 431 26.12 -14.48 -29.48
N VAL A 432 27.06 -14.91 -30.33
CA VAL A 432 27.13 -16.30 -30.80
C VAL A 432 27.32 -17.25 -29.61
N GLU A 433 28.26 -16.96 -28.71
CA GLU A 433 28.52 -17.78 -27.52
C GLU A 433 27.29 -17.91 -26.60
N VAL A 434 26.57 -16.81 -26.36
CA VAL A 434 25.36 -16.80 -25.53
C VAL A 434 24.25 -17.66 -26.15
N VAL A 435 23.97 -17.49 -27.45
CA VAL A 435 22.91 -18.25 -28.14
C VAL A 435 23.27 -19.74 -28.22
N GLU A 436 24.52 -20.09 -28.53
CA GLU A 436 24.98 -21.48 -28.54
C GLU A 436 24.85 -22.13 -27.16
N THR A 437 25.20 -21.41 -26.09
CA THR A 437 25.04 -21.87 -24.71
C THR A 437 23.56 -22.11 -24.37
N GLU A 438 22.66 -21.21 -24.76
CA GLU A 438 21.23 -21.37 -24.52
C GLU A 438 20.67 -22.60 -25.24
N ILE A 439 21.04 -22.82 -26.51
CA ILE A 439 20.62 -24.01 -27.28
C ILE A 439 21.13 -25.30 -26.62
N MET A 440 22.39 -25.32 -26.16
CA MET A 440 22.97 -26.49 -25.48
C MET A 440 22.34 -26.76 -24.11
N SER A 441 21.82 -25.72 -23.45
CA SER A 441 21.18 -25.81 -22.14
C SER A 441 19.68 -26.14 -22.19
N LEU A 442 19.09 -26.30 -23.39
CA LEU A 442 17.67 -26.61 -23.52
C LEU A 442 17.32 -27.96 -22.87
N HIS A 443 16.26 -27.95 -22.05
CA HIS A 443 15.64 -29.13 -21.47
C HIS A 443 14.14 -28.89 -21.28
N GLU A 444 13.36 -29.94 -21.05
CA GLU A 444 11.88 -29.84 -20.98
C GLU A 444 11.37 -28.80 -19.96
N GLY A 445 12.16 -28.49 -18.93
CA GLY A 445 11.84 -27.50 -17.90
C GLY A 445 12.12 -26.03 -18.27
N ASN A 446 12.79 -25.74 -19.40
CA ASN A 446 13.11 -24.36 -19.81
C ASN A 446 12.63 -23.98 -21.21
N ILE A 447 12.09 -24.92 -22.00
CA ILE A 447 11.62 -24.68 -23.38
C ILE A 447 10.46 -23.68 -23.49
N ALA A 448 9.65 -23.53 -22.44
CA ALA A 448 8.53 -22.59 -22.42
C ALA A 448 8.99 -21.13 -22.58
N ARG A 449 10.22 -20.81 -22.15
CA ARG A 449 10.85 -19.48 -22.30
C ARG A 449 10.98 -19.05 -23.77
N TYR A 450 11.02 -20.02 -24.66
CA TYR A 450 11.19 -19.86 -26.11
C TYR A 450 9.89 -20.08 -26.89
N ARG A 451 8.75 -20.20 -26.20
CA ARG A 451 7.44 -20.51 -26.79
C ARG A 451 7.47 -21.81 -27.63
N LEU A 452 8.22 -22.79 -27.14
CA LEU A 452 8.33 -24.12 -27.74
C LEU A 452 7.42 -25.10 -27.00
N ARG A 453 6.76 -25.98 -27.76
CA ARG A 453 5.94 -27.06 -27.20
C ARG A 453 6.81 -28.29 -26.89
N PRO A 454 6.46 -29.09 -25.87
CA PRO A 454 7.21 -30.33 -25.56
C PRO A 454 7.38 -31.27 -26.75
N VAL A 455 6.39 -31.35 -27.64
CA VAL A 455 6.43 -32.17 -28.85
C VAL A 455 7.50 -31.67 -29.84
N GLU A 456 7.63 -30.35 -30.02
CA GLU A 456 8.62 -29.74 -30.92
C GLU A 456 10.04 -29.97 -30.40
N TYR A 457 10.24 -29.82 -29.09
CA TYR A 457 11.53 -30.07 -28.44
C TYR A 457 11.96 -31.54 -28.54
N ARG A 458 11.05 -32.50 -28.29
CA ARG A 458 11.38 -33.93 -28.39
C ARG A 458 11.78 -34.33 -29.82
N ALA A 459 11.03 -33.85 -30.82
CA ALA A 459 11.34 -34.12 -32.22
C ALA A 459 12.72 -33.57 -32.63
N TRP A 460 13.06 -32.36 -32.19
CA TRP A 460 14.39 -31.78 -32.43
C TRP A 460 15.50 -32.52 -31.69
N ARG A 461 15.26 -32.97 -30.45
CA ARG A 461 16.26 -33.68 -29.64
C ARG A 461 16.70 -35.00 -30.28
N GLU A 462 15.83 -35.64 -31.06
CA GLU A 462 16.14 -36.85 -31.83
C GLU A 462 17.08 -36.55 -33.02
N SER A 463 17.00 -35.35 -33.61
CA SER A 463 17.86 -34.89 -34.71
C SER A 463 19.12 -34.13 -34.24
N TRP A 464 19.18 -33.77 -32.95
CA TRP A 464 20.31 -33.05 -32.34
C TRP A 464 21.51 -33.97 -32.08
N ARG A 465 22.40 -34.11 -33.08
CA ARG A 465 23.68 -34.85 -33.00
C ARG A 465 24.90 -33.94 -33.14
#